data_AF-A0A7V9R3E3-F1
#
_entry.id   AF-A0A7V9R3E3-F1
#
_cell.length_a   1.000
_cell.length_b   1.000
_cell.length_c   1.000
_cell.angle_alpha   90.00
_cell.angle_beta   90.00
_cell.angle_gamma   90.00
#
_symmetry.space_group_name_H-M   'P 1'
#
loop_
_entity.id
_entity.type
_entity.pdbx_description
1 polymer ?
#
loop_
_entity_poly.entity_id
_entity_poly.type
_entity_poly.pdbx_seq_one_letter_code
_entity_poly.pdbx_strand_id
1 'polypeptide(L)'
;MKPLVVFSSFVLLAALAVSFGSQVVSGQASQPLSPAPYRVGERLTYNVSFSNFISAAHIELLVAGHGNFFGRDAIQLKGHIETTGMVNAALFAVNNDYITYVDPASGVPFRGQQILRAASRTSDTSADFNQPAGVAALPAKRTGESPGTYDFLSVIYRVRALPLSPGSTYFMTVRDGNDSYVIEVGVTGNEAIKTNVGTFNTIVCRVRFRGNSQLTGYGVKIYFSDDQRHVPVLVTARHPAGEIRAELAGSEFIATPPVPPTPGPTPLAITPLTQPQLVITPPRGNGTPQSGSNDSAADNVGSLGELPFKVGEQLNYQVFLPNIALPAATANFQVRAHSKYFDHDGLLLTLSAQTSNALQSLFVANDVVTSYVDPKTLLPFHTEFSLNEGRRHFTSKLAINQDYGTATSEKGDRIEIPVGTHDYLSFFYALRTFSLAPPRRSAISILVNNKPKTLFISALRKENIQLGSQTIPAIQISLTTDDAESDKYQLRAWISDDSRRLPLRLTAVTQLGPIRADLAIVPVTRQ
;
A
#
# COMPACT_ATOMS: atom_id res chain seq x y z
N MET A 1 -16.04 -23.77 24.73
CA MET A 1 -16.47 -22.89 23.62
C MET A 1 -16.39 -21.44 24.07
N LYS A 2 -15.40 -20.68 23.55
CA LYS A 2 -15.14 -19.22 23.68
C LYS A 2 -13.70 -18.97 23.18
N PRO A 3 -13.40 -17.84 22.51
CA PRO A 3 -14.06 -17.28 21.34
C PRO A 3 -13.15 -17.37 20.09
N LEU A 4 -13.73 -17.47 18.89
CA LEU A 4 -13.03 -17.74 17.62
C LEU A 4 -12.37 -16.48 16.99
N VAL A 5 -11.73 -15.62 17.78
CA VAL A 5 -11.48 -14.19 17.45
C VAL A 5 -9.99 -13.84 17.31
N VAL A 6 -9.10 -14.83 17.12
CA VAL A 6 -7.63 -14.62 17.15
C VAL A 6 -6.91 -15.02 15.84
N PHE A 7 -7.60 -15.63 14.88
CA PHE A 7 -6.94 -16.42 13.83
C PHE A 7 -6.63 -15.76 12.47
N SER A 8 -7.08 -14.53 12.18
CA SER A 8 -7.01 -14.01 10.80
C SER A 8 -5.71 -13.26 10.43
N SER A 9 -5.05 -12.56 11.36
CA SER A 9 -3.87 -11.71 11.06
C SER A 9 -2.64 -12.46 10.53
N PHE A 10 -2.59 -13.79 10.66
CA PHE A 10 -1.38 -14.58 10.36
C PHE A 10 -1.08 -14.72 8.85
N VAL A 11 -2.10 -14.64 8.00
CA VAL A 11 -2.03 -15.03 6.58
C VAL A 11 -1.05 -14.18 5.75
N LEU A 12 -0.77 -12.95 6.19
CA LEU A 12 -0.22 -11.91 5.35
C LEU A 12 1.32 -11.75 5.44
N LEU A 13 1.93 -12.01 6.60
CA LEU A 13 3.39 -11.94 6.76
C LEU A 13 4.05 -13.30 6.49
N ALA A 14 3.43 -14.36 7.00
CA ALA A 14 3.73 -15.71 6.59
C ALA A 14 2.42 -16.51 6.55
N ALA A 15 1.97 -16.76 5.33
CA ALA A 15 1.62 -18.14 5.03
C ALA A 15 2.78 -19.03 5.53
N LEU A 16 2.68 -19.59 6.75
CA LEU A 16 3.38 -20.76 7.35
C LEU A 16 3.68 -20.67 8.87
N ALA A 17 2.81 -21.20 9.75
CA ALA A 17 3.11 -21.49 11.18
C ALA A 17 2.25 -22.62 11.81
N VAL A 18 2.83 -23.35 12.79
CA VAL A 18 2.26 -24.40 13.67
C VAL A 18 1.88 -25.74 12.96
N SER A 19 1.81 -26.91 13.60
CA SER A 19 2.86 -27.84 14.15
C SER A 19 2.28 -29.28 14.18
N PHE A 20 2.93 -30.42 14.47
CA PHE A 20 4.21 -30.80 15.13
C PHE A 20 4.77 -32.13 14.54
N GLY A 21 6.02 -32.51 14.86
CA GLY A 21 6.51 -33.92 14.75
C GLY A 21 8.03 -34.06 14.57
N SER A 22 8.77 -34.59 15.55
CA SER A 22 10.25 -34.68 15.53
C SER A 22 10.80 -35.94 14.84
N GLN A 23 11.85 -35.79 14.02
CA GLN A 23 12.96 -36.75 13.77
C GLN A 23 14.13 -35.96 13.11
N VAL A 24 15.38 -36.45 13.21
CA VAL A 24 16.61 -35.69 12.86
C VAL A 24 17.37 -36.36 11.71
N VAL A 25 17.82 -35.57 10.72
CA VAL A 25 18.84 -35.95 9.73
C VAL A 25 19.77 -34.76 9.47
N SER A 26 21.07 -35.02 9.31
CA SER A 26 22.14 -34.01 9.40
C SER A 26 22.80 -33.65 8.06
N GLY A 27 23.20 -32.38 7.92
CA GLY A 27 24.46 -31.98 7.27
C GLY A 27 24.48 -31.82 5.74
N GLN A 28 24.66 -30.56 5.29
CA GLN A 28 25.40 -30.22 4.06
C GLN A 28 26.27 -28.99 4.29
N ALA A 29 27.35 -28.85 3.52
CA ALA A 29 28.41 -27.87 3.75
C ALA A 29 28.09 -26.47 3.20
N SER A 30 28.78 -25.45 3.74
CA SER A 30 28.59 -24.04 3.40
C SER A 30 29.12 -23.67 2.00
N GLN A 31 28.22 -23.41 1.07
CA GLN A 31 28.51 -22.66 -0.16
C GLN A 31 28.77 -21.17 0.17
N PRO A 32 29.68 -20.48 -0.56
CA PRO A 32 29.95 -19.06 -0.35
C PRO A 32 28.76 -18.17 -0.76
N LEU A 33 28.74 -16.96 -0.23
CA LEU A 33 27.73 -15.93 -0.49
C LEU A 33 28.07 -15.09 -1.73
N SER A 34 27.04 -14.67 -2.47
CA SER A 34 27.13 -13.60 -3.46
C SER A 34 27.51 -12.28 -2.75
N PRO A 35 28.52 -11.51 -3.22
CA PRO A 35 29.15 -10.47 -2.40
C PRO A 35 28.41 -9.12 -2.33
N ALA A 36 27.41 -8.84 -3.17
CA ALA A 36 26.69 -7.55 -3.15
C ALA A 36 25.22 -7.60 -3.66
N PRO A 37 24.37 -8.54 -3.18
CA PRO A 37 22.98 -8.71 -3.66
C PRO A 37 22.03 -7.57 -3.27
N TYR A 38 22.38 -6.74 -2.29
CA TYR A 38 21.60 -5.57 -1.87
C TYR A 38 22.56 -4.52 -1.31
N ARG A 39 22.10 -3.26 -1.24
CA ARG A 39 22.91 -2.12 -0.76
C ARG A 39 22.09 -1.21 0.14
N VAL A 40 22.76 -0.48 1.03
CA VAL A 40 22.12 0.55 1.86
C VAL A 40 21.37 1.57 0.98
N GLY A 41 20.16 1.94 1.41
CA GLY A 41 19.23 2.78 0.65
C GLY A 41 18.31 2.01 -0.29
N GLU A 42 18.54 0.72 -0.57
CA GLU A 42 17.64 -0.09 -1.41
C GLU A 42 16.27 -0.23 -0.74
N ARG A 43 15.23 0.30 -1.42
CA ARG A 43 13.83 0.28 -1.01
C ARG A 43 13.01 -0.47 -2.06
N LEU A 44 12.31 -1.52 -1.64
CA LEU A 44 11.47 -2.37 -2.47
C LEU A 44 10.04 -2.30 -1.95
N THR A 45 9.07 -1.95 -2.80
CA THR A 45 7.65 -1.93 -2.43
C THR A 45 6.87 -3.00 -3.19
N TYR A 46 5.81 -3.53 -2.59
CA TYR A 46 5.00 -4.61 -3.14
C TYR A 46 3.50 -4.34 -3.00
N ASN A 47 2.76 -4.75 -4.02
CA ASN A 47 1.31 -4.89 -4.00
C ASN A 47 0.97 -6.34 -3.67
N VAL A 48 0.32 -6.59 -2.53
CA VAL A 48 -0.16 -7.92 -2.15
C VAL A 48 -1.63 -8.06 -2.55
N SER A 49 -1.97 -9.09 -3.34
CA SER A 49 -3.35 -9.54 -3.54
C SER A 49 -3.64 -10.79 -2.70
N PHE A 50 -4.92 -11.00 -2.37
CA PHE A 50 -5.40 -12.18 -1.66
C PHE A 50 -6.74 -12.63 -2.22
N SER A 51 -6.79 -13.82 -2.84
CA SER A 51 -8.00 -14.35 -3.49
C SER A 51 -8.59 -13.29 -4.45
N ASN A 52 -9.86 -12.94 -4.30
CA ASN A 52 -10.52 -11.90 -5.11
C ASN A 52 -10.11 -10.44 -4.76
N PHE A 53 -9.33 -10.20 -3.71
CA PHE A 53 -8.87 -8.88 -3.30
C PHE A 53 -7.58 -8.52 -4.03
N ILE A 54 -7.69 -7.79 -5.15
CA ILE A 54 -6.57 -7.42 -6.04
C ILE A 54 -5.49 -6.56 -5.33
N SER A 55 -5.86 -5.83 -4.28
CA SER A 55 -4.92 -5.19 -3.36
C SER A 55 -5.42 -5.36 -1.92
N ALA A 56 -4.88 -6.38 -1.27
CA ALA A 56 -5.16 -6.75 0.11
C ALA A 56 -4.18 -6.12 1.11
N ALA A 57 -2.95 -5.83 0.69
CA ALA A 57 -1.94 -5.15 1.49
C ALA A 57 -0.84 -4.48 0.65
N HIS A 58 -0.06 -3.63 1.30
CA HIS A 58 1.22 -3.13 0.82
C HIS A 58 2.35 -3.63 1.73
N ILE A 59 3.51 -3.94 1.14
CA ILE A 59 4.76 -4.24 1.87
C ILE A 59 5.82 -3.27 1.39
N GLU A 60 6.62 -2.74 2.31
CA GLU A 60 7.86 -2.02 2.02
C GLU A 60 9.03 -2.73 2.70
N LEU A 61 10.10 -3.02 1.97
CA LEU A 61 11.37 -3.53 2.48
C LEU A 61 12.46 -2.47 2.25
N LEU A 62 13.30 -2.21 3.26
CA LEU A 62 14.33 -1.17 3.21
C LEU A 62 15.64 -1.66 3.85
N VAL A 63 16.74 -1.54 3.12
CA VAL A 63 18.10 -1.68 3.67
C VAL A 63 18.51 -0.34 4.31
N ALA A 64 18.13 -0.16 5.57
CA ALA A 64 18.11 1.16 6.22
C ALA A 64 19.48 1.70 6.66
N GLY A 65 20.52 0.86 6.75
CA GLY A 65 21.86 1.29 7.13
C GLY A 65 22.87 0.15 7.26
N HIS A 66 24.15 0.51 7.28
CA HIS A 66 25.27 -0.36 7.67
C HIS A 66 26.15 0.43 8.65
N GLY A 67 26.55 -0.20 9.76
CA GLY A 67 27.42 0.39 10.77
C GLY A 67 27.40 -0.40 12.08
N ASN A 68 27.94 0.18 13.15
CA ASN A 68 27.95 -0.48 14.45
C ASN A 68 26.59 -0.35 15.17
N PHE A 69 25.91 -1.48 15.38
CA PHE A 69 24.68 -1.60 16.15
C PHE A 69 24.90 -2.60 17.29
N PHE A 70 24.58 -2.19 18.52
CA PHE A 70 24.74 -3.02 19.74
C PHE A 70 26.16 -3.58 19.94
N GLY A 71 27.19 -2.84 19.49
CA GLY A 71 28.60 -3.25 19.56
C GLY A 71 29.10 -4.09 18.39
N ARG A 72 28.21 -4.58 17.50
CA ARG A 72 28.55 -5.38 16.31
C ARG A 72 28.44 -4.55 15.04
N ASP A 73 29.30 -4.80 14.05
CA ASP A 73 29.03 -4.32 12.69
C ASP A 73 27.82 -5.07 12.10
N ALA A 74 26.89 -4.35 11.48
CA ALA A 74 25.61 -4.90 11.05
C ALA A 74 24.93 -4.09 9.94
N ILE A 75 24.19 -4.81 9.08
CA ILE A 75 23.20 -4.20 8.19
C ILE A 75 21.85 -4.17 8.93
N GLN A 76 21.23 -2.99 9.02
CA GLN A 76 19.86 -2.83 9.49
C GLN A 76 18.91 -3.03 8.32
N LEU A 77 18.11 -4.09 8.37
CA LEU A 77 16.98 -4.33 7.47
C LEU A 77 15.69 -3.89 8.15
N LYS A 78 14.79 -3.25 7.41
CA LYS A 78 13.43 -2.92 7.84
C LYS A 78 12.41 -3.52 6.88
N GLY A 79 11.26 -3.90 7.42
CA GLY A 79 10.08 -4.30 6.66
C GLY A 79 8.84 -3.67 7.30
N HIS A 80 8.03 -2.96 6.51
CA HIS A 80 6.70 -2.53 6.89
C HIS A 80 5.67 -3.35 6.12
N ILE A 81 4.54 -3.68 6.76
CA ILE A 81 3.39 -4.26 6.08
C ILE A 81 2.09 -3.70 6.64
N GLU A 82 1.18 -3.30 5.75
CA GLU A 82 -0.17 -2.90 6.13
C GLU A 82 -1.25 -3.49 5.22
N THR A 83 -2.32 -4.02 5.82
CA THR A 83 -3.53 -4.40 5.09
C THR A 83 -4.26 -3.15 4.57
N THR A 84 -4.74 -3.21 3.33
CA THR A 84 -5.59 -2.16 2.79
C THR A 84 -6.90 -2.09 3.57
N GLY A 85 -7.51 -0.90 3.63
CA GLY A 85 -8.63 -0.61 4.54
C GLY A 85 -9.86 -1.51 4.41
N MET A 86 -10.04 -2.22 3.29
CA MET A 86 -11.07 -3.24 3.16
C MET A 86 -10.74 -4.56 3.87
N VAL A 87 -9.50 -5.02 3.77
CA VAL A 87 -9.09 -6.33 4.28
C VAL A 87 -8.98 -6.35 5.81
N ASN A 88 -8.74 -5.18 6.42
CA ASN A 88 -8.87 -4.95 7.87
C ASN A 88 -10.14 -5.56 8.48
N ALA A 89 -11.28 -5.49 7.75
CA ALA A 89 -12.59 -5.95 8.23
C ALA A 89 -12.84 -7.46 8.05
N ALA A 90 -12.07 -8.14 7.19
CA ALA A 90 -12.29 -9.54 6.81
C ALA A 90 -11.17 -10.50 7.26
N LEU A 91 -9.91 -10.06 7.21
CA LEU A 91 -8.73 -10.85 7.57
C LEU A 91 -7.93 -10.25 8.74
N PHE A 92 -8.59 -9.38 9.53
CA PHE A 92 -8.01 -8.50 10.55
C PHE A 92 -7.09 -7.41 9.99
N ALA A 93 -6.96 -6.33 10.75
CA ALA A 93 -5.98 -5.29 10.46
C ALA A 93 -4.56 -5.76 10.85
N VAL A 94 -3.63 -5.55 9.93
CA VAL A 94 -2.19 -5.66 10.09
C VAL A 94 -1.62 -4.28 9.79
N ASN A 95 -0.81 -3.73 10.69
CA ASN A 95 0.08 -2.59 10.40
C ASN A 95 1.33 -2.82 11.25
N ASN A 96 2.30 -3.53 10.70
CA ASN A 96 3.39 -4.12 11.46
C ASN A 96 4.74 -3.67 10.92
N ASP A 97 5.65 -3.29 11.83
CA ASP A 97 7.05 -3.03 11.50
C ASP A 97 7.93 -4.18 11.99
N TYR A 98 8.92 -4.50 11.16
CA TYR A 98 9.97 -5.49 11.40
C TYR A 98 11.31 -4.79 11.24
N ILE A 99 12.19 -4.94 12.21
CA ILE A 99 13.57 -4.44 12.14
C ILE A 99 14.48 -5.62 12.50
N THR A 100 15.43 -5.96 11.65
CA THR A 100 16.41 -7.01 11.95
C THR A 100 17.84 -6.56 11.63
N TYR A 101 18.77 -6.92 12.49
CA TYR A 101 20.17 -6.56 12.41
C TYR A 101 20.96 -7.82 12.04
N VAL A 102 21.44 -7.85 10.79
CA VAL A 102 22.17 -8.99 10.24
C VAL A 102 23.67 -8.70 10.19
N ASP A 103 24.44 -9.72 10.52
CA ASP A 103 25.89 -9.76 10.38
C ASP A 103 26.28 -9.64 8.87
N PRO A 104 27.06 -8.65 8.43
CA PRO A 104 27.19 -8.34 6.99
C PRO A 104 27.91 -9.43 6.19
N ALA A 105 28.77 -10.22 6.84
CA ALA A 105 29.56 -11.26 6.20
C ALA A 105 28.81 -12.61 6.09
N SER A 106 27.81 -12.85 6.94
CA SER A 106 27.06 -14.11 7.00
C SER A 106 25.57 -13.99 6.67
N GLY A 107 25.00 -12.78 6.74
CA GLY A 107 23.57 -12.51 6.58
C GLY A 107 22.69 -13.03 7.73
N VAL A 108 23.30 -13.48 8.84
CA VAL A 108 22.60 -14.09 9.98
C VAL A 108 22.15 -12.99 10.96
N PRO A 109 20.87 -12.98 11.42
CA PRO A 109 20.42 -12.01 12.40
C PRO A 109 20.97 -12.31 13.80
N PHE A 110 21.33 -11.25 14.53
CA PHE A 110 21.63 -11.32 15.96
C PHE A 110 20.60 -10.60 16.84
N ARG A 111 19.79 -9.70 16.27
CA ARG A 111 18.66 -9.04 16.97
C ARG A 111 17.53 -8.71 16.00
N GLY A 112 16.29 -9.01 16.40
CA GLY A 112 15.07 -8.61 15.72
C GLY A 112 14.12 -7.82 16.62
N GLN A 113 13.28 -6.99 16.03
CA GLN A 113 12.16 -6.31 16.67
C GLN A 113 10.92 -6.40 15.78
N GLN A 114 9.78 -6.67 16.39
CA GLN A 114 8.46 -6.76 15.76
C GLN A 114 7.51 -5.80 16.50
N ILE A 115 7.07 -4.73 15.82
CA ILE A 115 6.04 -3.82 16.33
C ILE A 115 4.73 -4.20 15.65
N LEU A 116 3.89 -4.96 16.33
CA LEU A 116 2.66 -5.54 15.82
C LEU A 116 1.47 -4.67 16.23
N ARG A 117 0.77 -4.04 15.28
CA ARG A 117 -0.41 -3.20 15.56
C ARG A 117 -1.67 -3.89 15.06
N ALA A 118 -2.34 -4.61 15.97
CA ALA A 118 -3.64 -5.23 15.70
C ALA A 118 -4.79 -4.32 16.15
N ALA A 119 -5.98 -4.51 15.57
CA ALA A 119 -7.16 -3.64 15.75
C ALA A 119 -7.67 -3.43 17.20
N SER A 120 -7.15 -4.17 18.19
CA SER A 120 -7.49 -4.04 19.61
C SER A 120 -6.30 -3.92 20.56
N ARG A 121 -5.07 -4.14 20.10
CA ARG A 121 -3.82 -4.05 20.89
C ARG A 121 -2.61 -3.79 20.00
N THR A 122 -1.74 -2.89 20.44
CA THR A 122 -0.34 -2.83 20.00
C THR A 122 0.50 -3.76 20.87
N SER A 123 1.41 -4.51 20.26
CA SER A 123 2.46 -5.28 20.95
C SER A 123 3.81 -4.93 20.33
N ASP A 124 4.76 -4.49 21.13
CA ASP A 124 6.17 -4.32 20.72
C ASP A 124 6.97 -5.46 21.35
N THR A 125 7.62 -6.26 20.51
CA THR A 125 8.34 -7.47 20.90
C THR A 125 9.73 -7.46 20.28
N SER A 126 10.78 -7.30 21.09
CA SER A 126 12.17 -7.49 20.65
C SER A 126 12.68 -8.89 21.04
N ALA A 127 13.34 -9.56 20.10
CA ALA A 127 13.99 -10.85 20.32
C ALA A 127 15.49 -10.75 19.96
N ASP A 128 16.35 -11.07 20.91
CA ASP A 128 17.77 -11.30 20.64
C ASP A 128 17.96 -12.75 20.15
N PHE A 129 18.85 -12.94 19.18
CA PHE A 129 19.28 -14.26 18.72
C PHE A 129 20.67 -14.52 19.28
N ASN A 130 20.83 -15.59 20.04
CA ASN A 130 22.04 -15.86 20.82
C ASN A 130 23.16 -16.47 19.94
N GLN A 131 23.59 -15.72 18.93
CA GLN A 131 24.50 -16.18 17.88
C GLN A 131 25.89 -15.52 18.06
N PRO A 132 26.99 -16.31 17.98
CA PRO A 132 28.34 -15.78 18.17
C PRO A 132 28.66 -14.65 17.18
N ALA A 133 29.64 -13.82 17.55
CA ALA A 133 30.14 -12.76 16.68
C ALA A 133 31.22 -13.30 15.72
N GLY A 134 31.08 -13.01 14.43
CA GLY A 134 32.03 -13.39 13.39
C GLY A 134 31.98 -14.87 12.97
N VAL A 135 32.98 -15.27 12.18
CA VAL A 135 33.00 -16.51 11.38
C VAL A 135 33.29 -17.80 12.18
N ALA A 136 33.18 -17.77 13.51
CA ALA A 136 33.60 -18.86 14.39
C ALA A 136 32.65 -20.06 14.32
N ALA A 137 33.22 -21.27 14.17
CA ALA A 137 32.46 -22.51 14.22
C ALA A 137 31.80 -22.71 15.60
N LEU A 138 30.60 -23.29 15.57
CA LEU A 138 29.62 -23.19 16.66
C LEU A 138 29.94 -24.16 17.81
N PRO A 139 29.95 -23.72 19.08
CA PRO A 139 30.25 -24.59 20.21
C PRO A 139 29.14 -25.62 20.44
N ALA A 140 29.52 -26.86 20.74
CA ALA A 140 28.58 -27.96 20.89
C ALA A 140 27.70 -27.81 22.15
N LYS A 141 26.39 -27.59 21.93
CA LYS A 141 25.28 -27.89 22.86
C LYS A 141 25.24 -27.09 24.18
N ARG A 142 24.58 -25.92 24.14
CA ARG A 142 23.78 -25.40 25.27
C ARG A 142 22.34 -25.13 24.83
N THR A 143 21.45 -24.93 25.79
CA THR A 143 19.98 -24.95 25.62
C THR A 143 19.45 -23.76 24.83
N GLY A 144 18.47 -24.01 23.95
CA GLY A 144 17.58 -22.99 23.37
C GLY A 144 17.73 -22.83 21.86
N GLU A 145 18.95 -22.58 21.37
CA GLU A 145 19.14 -22.10 19.99
C GLU A 145 20.15 -22.93 19.19
N SER A 146 19.75 -23.30 17.97
CA SER A 146 20.66 -23.73 16.91
C SER A 146 21.12 -22.49 16.13
N PRO A 147 22.42 -22.15 16.08
CA PRO A 147 22.87 -21.01 15.30
C PRO A 147 22.77 -21.27 13.79
N GLY A 148 22.72 -20.19 13.00
CA GLY A 148 22.19 -20.23 11.64
C GLY A 148 20.66 -20.17 11.58
N THR A 149 20.02 -19.67 12.64
CA THR A 149 18.58 -19.34 12.65
C THR A 149 18.36 -17.92 12.11
N TYR A 150 17.32 -17.74 11.31
CA TYR A 150 16.90 -16.48 10.70
C TYR A 150 15.52 -16.06 11.22
N ASP A 151 15.10 -14.83 10.96
CA ASP A 151 13.70 -14.39 10.97
C ASP A 151 13.16 -14.30 9.53
N PHE A 152 11.86 -14.02 9.36
CA PHE A 152 11.24 -13.94 8.02
C PHE A 152 11.84 -12.83 7.12
N LEU A 153 12.38 -11.75 7.68
CA LEU A 153 12.95 -10.66 6.90
C LEU A 153 14.38 -11.01 6.45
N SER A 154 15.23 -11.38 7.41
CA SER A 154 16.61 -11.80 7.17
C SER A 154 16.72 -13.06 6.31
N VAL A 155 15.78 -14.02 6.39
CA VAL A 155 15.83 -15.22 5.53
C VAL A 155 15.60 -14.90 4.05
N ILE A 156 14.74 -13.92 3.73
CA ILE A 156 14.55 -13.47 2.33
C ILE A 156 15.88 -12.88 1.81
N TYR A 157 16.48 -11.96 2.57
CA TYR A 157 17.76 -11.35 2.22
C TYR A 157 18.92 -12.38 2.20
N ARG A 158 18.89 -13.42 3.04
CA ARG A 158 19.83 -14.56 2.94
C ARG A 158 19.66 -15.32 1.64
N VAL A 159 18.45 -15.61 1.17
CA VAL A 159 18.23 -16.30 -0.11
C VAL A 159 18.74 -15.46 -1.29
N ARG A 160 18.52 -14.14 -1.27
CA ARG A 160 19.11 -13.23 -2.28
C ARG A 160 20.65 -13.34 -2.36
N ALA A 161 21.30 -13.70 -1.26
CA ALA A 161 22.75 -13.83 -1.18
C ALA A 161 23.28 -15.25 -1.49
N LEU A 162 22.41 -16.22 -1.79
CA LEU A 162 22.83 -17.56 -2.23
C LEU A 162 23.07 -17.60 -3.75
N PRO A 163 23.92 -18.51 -4.26
CA PRO A 163 24.06 -18.75 -5.69
C PRO A 163 22.84 -19.54 -6.20
N LEU A 164 21.83 -18.85 -6.73
CA LEU A 164 20.53 -19.44 -7.12
C LEU A 164 20.60 -20.25 -8.44
N SER A 165 21.56 -21.17 -8.58
CA SER A 165 21.69 -22.04 -9.75
C SER A 165 20.58 -23.10 -9.80
N PRO A 166 19.91 -23.33 -10.95
CA PRO A 166 18.84 -24.33 -11.08
C PRO A 166 19.23 -25.73 -10.57
N GLY A 167 18.31 -26.37 -9.84
CA GLY A 167 18.53 -27.66 -9.17
C GLY A 167 19.14 -27.55 -7.77
N SER A 168 19.73 -26.42 -7.39
CA SER A 168 20.26 -26.19 -6.04
C SER A 168 19.16 -26.26 -4.99
N THR A 169 19.47 -26.76 -3.79
CA THR A 169 18.53 -26.82 -2.66
C THR A 169 19.23 -26.39 -1.38
N TYR A 170 18.59 -25.50 -0.61
CA TYR A 170 19.14 -24.91 0.60
C TYR A 170 18.25 -25.17 1.81
N PHE A 171 18.88 -25.37 2.97
CA PHE A 171 18.19 -25.60 4.24
C PHE A 171 18.54 -24.49 5.23
N MET A 172 17.53 -23.89 5.85
CA MET A 172 17.68 -22.82 6.83
C MET A 172 16.66 -22.98 7.94
N THR A 173 17.03 -22.62 9.17
CA THR A 173 16.09 -22.53 10.29
C THR A 173 15.51 -21.12 10.35
N VAL A 174 14.19 -20.99 10.43
CA VAL A 174 13.48 -19.70 10.56
C VAL A 174 12.68 -19.69 11.84
N ARG A 175 12.80 -18.63 12.64
CA ARG A 175 12.08 -18.40 13.90
C ARG A 175 10.95 -17.41 13.69
N ASP A 176 9.81 -17.68 14.32
CA ASP A 176 8.73 -16.71 14.49
C ASP A 176 8.18 -16.81 15.92
N GLY A 177 8.20 -15.69 16.64
CA GLY A 177 7.98 -15.67 18.09
C GLY A 177 8.84 -16.72 18.82
N ASN A 178 8.17 -17.71 19.40
CA ASN A 178 8.79 -18.82 20.14
C ASN A 178 8.98 -20.10 19.29
N ASP A 179 8.43 -20.16 18.07
CA ASP A 179 8.52 -21.33 17.21
C ASP A 179 9.77 -21.28 16.31
N SER A 180 10.20 -22.42 15.79
CA SER A 180 11.25 -22.48 14.77
C SER A 180 11.05 -23.64 13.80
N TYR A 181 11.23 -23.34 12.51
CA TYR A 181 10.89 -24.20 11.38
C TYR A 181 12.11 -24.39 10.46
N VAL A 182 12.30 -25.58 9.90
CA VAL A 182 13.33 -25.80 8.86
C VAL A 182 12.68 -25.64 7.49
N ILE A 183 13.12 -24.63 6.74
CA ILE A 183 12.71 -24.41 5.36
C ILE A 183 13.69 -25.09 4.39
N GLU A 184 13.15 -25.60 3.30
CA GLU A 184 13.83 -26.12 2.13
C GLU A 184 13.54 -25.18 0.96
N VAL A 185 14.55 -24.47 0.47
CA VAL A 185 14.46 -23.58 -0.69
C VAL A 185 15.10 -24.30 -1.89
N GLY A 186 14.26 -24.85 -2.78
CA GLY A 186 14.70 -25.51 -4.00
C GLY A 186 14.61 -24.58 -5.21
N VAL A 187 15.69 -24.42 -5.96
CA VAL A 187 15.74 -23.63 -7.21
C VAL A 187 15.20 -24.48 -8.36
N THR A 188 14.06 -24.10 -8.94
CA THR A 188 13.28 -24.97 -9.85
C THR A 188 13.34 -24.63 -11.34
N GLY A 189 13.98 -23.52 -11.73
CA GLY A 189 14.10 -23.07 -13.12
C GLY A 189 13.93 -21.55 -13.23
N ASN A 190 13.67 -21.05 -14.44
CA ASN A 190 13.53 -19.63 -14.72
C ASN A 190 12.16 -19.35 -15.38
N GLU A 191 11.54 -18.22 -15.07
CA GLU A 191 10.22 -17.80 -15.57
C GLU A 191 10.24 -16.28 -15.84
N ALA A 192 9.61 -15.81 -16.93
CA ALA A 192 9.54 -14.39 -17.25
C ALA A 192 8.31 -13.77 -16.59
N ILE A 193 8.51 -12.92 -15.59
CA ILE A 193 7.43 -12.31 -14.80
C ILE A 193 7.23 -10.86 -15.24
N LYS A 194 6.03 -10.57 -15.75
CA LYS A 194 5.55 -9.19 -15.97
C LYS A 194 4.88 -8.69 -14.70
N THR A 195 5.24 -7.47 -14.29
CA THR A 195 4.70 -6.74 -13.14
C THR A 195 4.18 -5.37 -13.55
N ASN A 196 3.59 -4.62 -12.62
CA ASN A 196 3.24 -3.22 -12.84
C ASN A 196 4.45 -2.25 -12.99
N VAL A 197 5.70 -2.69 -12.79
CA VAL A 197 6.92 -1.86 -12.98
C VAL A 197 7.87 -2.35 -14.07
N GLY A 198 7.54 -3.47 -14.74
CA GLY A 198 8.36 -4.00 -15.82
C GLY A 198 8.25 -5.52 -15.99
N THR A 199 8.91 -6.04 -17.02
CA THR A 199 9.08 -7.49 -17.23
C THR A 199 10.49 -7.90 -16.82
N PHE A 200 10.59 -8.91 -15.98
CA PHE A 200 11.85 -9.43 -15.47
C PHE A 200 12.02 -10.90 -15.87
N ASN A 201 13.24 -11.27 -16.30
CA ASN A 201 13.66 -12.67 -16.20
C ASN A 201 13.84 -12.98 -14.72
N THR A 202 13.31 -14.11 -14.25
CA THR A 202 13.38 -14.48 -12.83
C THR A 202 13.76 -15.94 -12.62
N ILE A 203 14.44 -16.21 -11.51
CA ILE A 203 14.78 -17.53 -10.99
C ILE A 203 13.69 -17.95 -9.99
N VAL A 204 13.09 -19.12 -10.22
CA VAL A 204 11.94 -19.63 -9.47
C VAL A 204 12.37 -20.52 -8.31
N CYS A 205 12.42 -19.95 -7.11
CA CYS A 205 12.66 -20.67 -5.87
C CYS A 205 11.34 -21.17 -5.27
N ARG A 206 11.26 -22.45 -4.92
CA ARG A 206 10.12 -23.05 -4.21
C ARG A 206 10.50 -23.31 -2.75
N VAL A 207 9.69 -22.81 -1.83
CA VAL A 207 9.91 -23.02 -0.39
C VAL A 207 8.99 -24.12 0.12
N ARG A 208 9.56 -25.15 0.74
CA ARG A 208 8.85 -26.20 1.48
C ARG A 208 9.25 -26.14 2.96
N PHE A 209 8.37 -26.56 3.85
CA PHE A 209 8.61 -26.51 5.30
C PHE A 209 8.64 -27.95 5.84
N ARG A 210 9.80 -28.36 6.35
CA ARG A 210 10.04 -29.75 6.80
C ARG A 210 9.45 -29.99 8.18
N GLY A 211 8.98 -31.21 8.41
CA GLY A 211 8.41 -31.64 9.70
C GLY A 211 7.02 -31.11 10.01
N ASN A 212 6.32 -30.48 9.06
CA ASN A 212 5.01 -29.89 9.31
C ASN A 212 4.05 -30.00 8.10
N SER A 213 2.92 -30.68 8.31
CA SER A 213 1.99 -31.12 7.25
C SER A 213 0.99 -30.05 6.82
N GLN A 214 0.39 -29.32 7.76
CA GLN A 214 -0.45 -28.14 7.47
C GLN A 214 0.34 -27.14 6.61
N LEU A 215 1.63 -27.06 6.90
CA LEU A 215 2.55 -26.12 6.31
C LEU A 215 3.05 -26.53 4.92
N THR A 216 3.28 -27.82 4.69
CA THR A 216 3.62 -28.31 3.34
C THR A 216 2.57 -27.94 2.27
N GLY A 217 1.30 -27.75 2.67
CA GLY A 217 0.21 -27.38 1.76
C GLY A 217 0.31 -25.98 1.12
N TYR A 218 1.09 -25.06 1.68
CA TYR A 218 1.12 -23.66 1.23
C TYR A 218 1.81 -23.42 -0.12
N GLY A 219 2.66 -24.34 -0.57
CA GLY A 219 3.20 -24.34 -1.94
C GLY A 219 3.96 -23.07 -2.36
N VAL A 220 4.63 -22.39 -1.43
CA VAL A 220 5.23 -21.06 -1.65
C VAL A 220 6.25 -21.06 -2.79
N LYS A 221 6.17 -20.03 -3.64
CA LYS A 221 7.20 -19.66 -4.62
C LYS A 221 7.69 -18.24 -4.36
N ILE A 222 8.98 -18.02 -4.56
CA ILE A 222 9.59 -16.70 -4.69
C ILE A 222 10.31 -16.64 -6.04
N TYR A 223 10.03 -15.60 -6.80
CA TYR A 223 10.59 -15.30 -8.11
C TYR A 223 11.60 -14.17 -7.93
N PHE A 224 12.89 -14.48 -7.95
CA PHE A 224 13.97 -13.48 -7.80
C PHE A 224 14.47 -13.03 -9.17
N SER A 225 14.86 -11.77 -9.36
CA SER A 225 15.43 -11.31 -10.64
C SER A 225 16.67 -12.12 -11.02
N ASP A 226 16.80 -12.42 -12.31
CA ASP A 226 17.95 -13.12 -12.91
C ASP A 226 19.12 -12.13 -13.13
N ASP A 227 19.49 -11.44 -12.05
CA ASP A 227 20.60 -10.49 -11.96
C ASP A 227 21.33 -10.62 -10.61
N GLN A 228 22.48 -9.97 -10.46
CA GLN A 228 23.31 -10.08 -9.24
C GLN A 228 22.63 -9.62 -7.94
N ARG A 229 21.47 -8.95 -8.02
CA ARG A 229 20.72 -8.45 -6.86
C ARG A 229 19.70 -9.47 -6.33
N HIS A 230 19.27 -10.40 -7.17
CA HIS A 230 18.17 -11.34 -6.89
C HIS A 230 17.00 -10.62 -6.18
N VAL A 231 16.50 -9.50 -6.74
CA VAL A 231 15.36 -8.76 -6.17
C VAL A 231 14.13 -9.68 -6.21
N PRO A 232 13.37 -9.87 -5.12
CA PRO A 232 12.10 -10.58 -5.19
C PRO A 232 11.14 -9.79 -6.09
N VAL A 233 10.78 -10.33 -7.25
CA VAL A 233 9.86 -9.72 -8.24
C VAL A 233 8.41 -10.13 -7.96
N LEU A 234 8.22 -11.38 -7.53
CA LEU A 234 6.90 -11.92 -7.17
C LEU A 234 7.06 -12.99 -6.07
N VAL A 235 6.18 -12.98 -5.09
CA VAL A 235 5.96 -14.08 -4.13
C VAL A 235 4.55 -14.61 -4.32
N THR A 236 4.36 -15.92 -4.38
CA THR A 236 3.02 -16.54 -4.36
C THR A 236 2.91 -17.64 -3.32
N ALA A 237 1.75 -17.76 -2.67
CA ALA A 237 1.47 -18.75 -1.65
C ALA A 237 -0.01 -19.14 -1.65
N ARG A 238 -0.33 -20.38 -1.30
CA ARG A 238 -1.71 -20.92 -1.26
C ARG A 238 -2.14 -21.17 0.18
N HIS A 239 -2.61 -20.13 0.86
CA HIS A 239 -3.24 -20.29 2.17
C HIS A 239 -4.61 -20.97 2.00
N PRO A 240 -5.09 -21.81 2.95
CA PRO A 240 -6.38 -22.51 2.82
C PRO A 240 -7.61 -21.62 2.55
N ALA A 241 -7.57 -20.33 2.91
CA ALA A 241 -8.62 -19.36 2.61
C ALA A 241 -8.39 -18.50 1.33
N GLY A 242 -7.28 -18.67 0.60
CA GLY A 242 -6.99 -17.91 -0.62
C GLY A 242 -5.54 -17.95 -1.10
N GLU A 243 -5.34 -17.75 -2.42
CA GLU A 243 -3.99 -17.49 -2.97
C GLU A 243 -3.54 -16.08 -2.61
N ILE A 244 -2.34 -15.96 -2.06
CA ILE A 244 -1.61 -14.71 -1.79
C ILE A 244 -0.64 -14.48 -2.94
N ARG A 245 -0.55 -13.24 -3.45
CA ARG A 245 0.45 -12.86 -4.46
C ARG A 245 1.02 -11.48 -4.12
N ALA A 246 2.30 -11.39 -3.77
CA ALA A 246 2.98 -10.11 -3.54
C ALA A 246 3.85 -9.78 -4.75
N GLU A 247 3.42 -8.81 -5.57
CA GLU A 247 4.08 -8.39 -6.81
C GLU A 247 4.88 -7.10 -6.57
N LEU A 248 6.09 -7.02 -7.12
CA LEU A 248 6.96 -5.85 -7.02
C LEU A 248 6.31 -4.61 -7.64
N ALA A 249 6.09 -3.60 -6.81
CA ALA A 249 5.42 -2.35 -7.12
C ALA A 249 6.38 -1.15 -7.24
N GLY A 250 7.62 -1.29 -6.78
CA GLY A 250 8.68 -0.29 -6.84
C GLY A 250 10.03 -0.83 -6.39
N SER A 251 11.12 -0.30 -6.94
CA SER A 251 12.50 -0.69 -6.61
C SER A 251 13.41 0.53 -6.81
N GLU A 252 13.73 1.24 -5.72
CA GLU A 252 14.45 2.51 -5.75
C GLU A 252 15.60 2.55 -4.73
N PHE A 253 16.44 3.59 -4.82
CA PHE A 253 17.48 3.88 -3.84
C PHE A 253 17.18 5.22 -3.15
N ILE A 254 16.84 5.19 -1.87
CA ILE A 254 16.64 6.39 -1.06
C ILE A 254 17.93 6.81 -0.36
N ALA A 255 18.13 8.12 -0.20
CA ALA A 255 19.24 8.66 0.58
C ALA A 255 18.98 8.44 2.08
N THR A 256 19.59 7.42 2.67
CA THR A 256 19.49 7.15 4.12
C THR A 256 20.32 8.18 4.91
N PRO A 257 19.74 8.82 5.96
CA PRO A 257 20.48 9.74 6.80
C PRO A 257 21.59 9.00 7.58
N PRO A 258 22.73 9.65 7.88
CA PRO A 258 23.81 9.03 8.64
C PRO A 258 23.33 8.63 10.03
N VAL A 259 23.66 7.41 10.46
CA VAL A 259 23.34 6.91 11.80
C VAL A 259 24.04 7.77 12.84
N PRO A 260 23.33 8.42 13.79
CA PRO A 260 23.96 9.19 14.85
C PRO A 260 24.86 8.28 15.71
N PRO A 261 26.09 8.71 16.08
CA PRO A 261 26.94 7.92 16.95
C PRO A 261 26.26 7.72 18.31
N THR A 262 26.18 6.47 18.77
CA THR A 262 25.59 6.11 20.06
C THR A 262 26.27 6.90 21.18
N PRO A 263 25.52 7.62 22.05
CA PRO A 263 26.09 8.26 23.22
C PRO A 263 26.82 7.24 24.10
N GLY A 264 28.09 7.51 24.42
CA GLY A 264 28.85 6.70 25.36
C GLY A 264 28.20 6.71 26.75
N PRO A 265 28.42 5.67 27.58
CA PRO A 265 27.77 5.55 28.88
C PRO A 265 28.17 6.72 29.78
N THR A 266 27.20 7.60 30.06
CA THR A 266 27.36 8.71 31.01
C THR A 266 27.76 8.16 32.39
N PRO A 267 28.88 8.60 32.99
CA PRO A 267 29.23 8.21 34.34
C PRO A 267 28.12 8.58 35.33
N LEU A 268 27.80 7.66 36.26
CA LEU A 268 26.80 7.92 37.29
C LEU A 268 27.28 9.05 38.21
N ALA A 269 26.67 10.23 38.06
CA ALA A 269 26.95 11.38 38.90
C ALA A 269 26.50 11.09 40.34
N ILE A 270 27.44 11.18 41.29
CA ILE A 270 27.17 10.96 42.72
C ILE A 270 26.45 12.20 43.25
N THR A 271 25.17 12.08 43.62
CA THR A 271 24.37 13.20 44.12
C THR A 271 24.75 13.57 45.56
N PRO A 272 25.24 14.80 45.85
CA PRO A 272 25.41 15.28 47.22
C PRO A 272 24.05 15.64 47.83
N LEU A 273 23.92 15.51 49.15
CA LEU A 273 22.70 15.87 49.88
C LEU A 273 22.46 17.39 49.87
N THR A 274 21.19 17.78 49.77
CA THR A 274 20.74 19.17 49.67
C THR A 274 20.84 19.93 50.99
N GLN A 275 21.19 21.22 50.90
CA GLN A 275 20.87 22.24 51.90
C GLN A 275 19.93 23.29 51.29
N PRO A 276 18.95 23.84 52.04
CA PRO A 276 17.93 24.74 51.50
C PRO A 276 18.27 26.23 51.61
N GLN A 277 17.47 27.05 50.89
CA GLN A 277 17.40 28.53 50.80
C GLN A 277 17.94 29.11 49.47
N LEU A 278 17.39 30.21 48.92
CA LEU A 278 16.28 31.09 49.36
C LEU A 278 15.50 31.60 48.11
N VAL A 279 14.21 31.97 48.27
CA VAL A 279 13.36 32.45 47.16
C VAL A 279 13.34 33.98 47.11
N ILE A 280 13.61 34.57 45.93
CA ILE A 280 13.39 35.99 45.63
C ILE A 280 12.83 36.12 44.20
N THR A 281 11.77 36.91 44.01
CA THR A 281 11.05 37.05 42.74
C THR A 281 10.98 38.51 42.28
N PRO A 282 11.46 38.86 41.06
CA PRO A 282 11.21 40.16 40.43
C PRO A 282 9.85 40.22 39.67
N PRO A 283 9.29 41.42 39.39
CA PRO A 283 7.86 41.58 39.10
C PRO A 283 7.44 41.64 37.61
N ARG A 284 6.12 41.53 37.40
CA ARG A 284 5.38 41.69 36.13
C ARG A 284 5.24 43.18 35.74
N GLY A 285 5.30 43.47 34.42
CA GLY A 285 4.87 44.74 33.81
C GLY A 285 3.78 44.52 32.74
N ASN A 286 2.92 45.52 32.51
CA ASN A 286 1.78 45.47 31.57
C ASN A 286 2.01 46.38 30.34
N GLY A 287 1.36 46.08 29.21
CA GLY A 287 1.30 46.99 28.04
C GLY A 287 0.64 46.42 26.78
N THR A 288 -0.60 46.84 26.49
CA THR A 288 -1.40 46.64 25.26
C THR A 288 -1.85 48.03 24.75
N PRO A 289 -2.31 48.28 23.49
CA PRO A 289 -3.35 47.50 22.76
C PRO A 289 -3.20 47.43 21.20
N GLN A 290 -4.33 47.33 20.48
CA GLN A 290 -4.50 46.83 19.09
C GLN A 290 -4.72 47.94 18.01
N SER A 291 -4.95 47.48 16.76
CA SER A 291 -5.62 48.13 15.60
C SER A 291 -4.68 48.67 14.49
N GLY A 292 -4.99 48.57 13.18
CA GLY A 292 -6.14 47.93 12.51
C GLY A 292 -6.10 48.06 10.96
N SER A 293 -6.84 47.17 10.28
CA SER A 293 -7.31 47.14 8.86
C SER A 293 -6.84 48.18 7.81
N ASN A 294 -6.44 47.72 6.61
CA ASN A 294 -7.27 47.87 5.39
C ASN A 294 -6.75 47.11 4.13
N ASP A 295 -7.70 46.93 3.21
CA ASP A 295 -7.74 46.26 1.89
C ASP A 295 -6.47 46.16 1.01
N SER A 296 -6.38 45.01 0.31
CA SER A 296 -6.14 44.95 -1.14
C SER A 296 -6.70 43.65 -1.73
N ALA A 297 -7.47 43.74 -2.81
CA ALA A 297 -8.26 42.64 -3.37
C ALA A 297 -7.55 41.90 -4.52
N ALA A 298 -6.54 41.09 -4.20
CA ALA A 298 -5.97 40.12 -5.12
C ALA A 298 -5.22 39.01 -4.37
N ASP A 299 -5.93 38.00 -3.87
CA ASP A 299 -5.41 36.63 -3.73
C ASP A 299 -6.52 35.67 -3.27
N ASN A 300 -6.76 34.61 -4.05
CA ASN A 300 -7.54 33.44 -3.63
C ASN A 300 -7.17 32.17 -4.42
N VAL A 301 -5.90 32.05 -4.82
CA VAL A 301 -5.27 30.73 -4.94
C VAL A 301 -5.01 30.28 -3.51
N GLY A 302 -6.01 29.66 -2.90
CA GLY A 302 -5.91 29.15 -1.53
C GLY A 302 -4.69 28.23 -1.40
N SER A 303 -3.91 28.39 -0.33
CA SER A 303 -2.72 27.58 -0.10
C SER A 303 -3.06 26.10 -0.16
N LEU A 304 -2.44 25.38 -1.09
CA LEU A 304 -2.60 23.93 -1.26
C LEU A 304 -2.00 23.23 -0.04
N GLY A 305 -2.83 23.06 0.99
CA GLY A 305 -2.57 22.16 2.09
C GLY A 305 -2.52 20.70 1.62
N GLU A 306 -2.14 19.82 2.54
CA GLU A 306 -2.07 18.38 2.31
C GLU A 306 -3.37 17.85 1.67
N LEU A 307 -3.24 17.08 0.58
CA LEU A 307 -4.40 16.57 -0.16
C LEU A 307 -5.32 15.75 0.77
N PRO A 308 -6.65 15.77 0.56
CA PRO A 308 -7.62 15.03 1.38
C PRO A 308 -7.60 13.50 1.11
N PHE A 309 -6.54 13.01 0.49
CA PHE A 309 -6.18 11.62 0.16
C PHE A 309 -4.66 11.52 0.00
N LYS A 310 -4.11 10.32 0.13
CA LYS A 310 -2.66 10.05 0.04
C LYS A 310 -2.40 8.87 -0.89
N VAL A 311 -1.14 8.68 -1.32
CA VAL A 311 -0.71 7.49 -2.06
C VAL A 311 -1.01 6.23 -1.23
N GLY A 312 -1.48 5.16 -1.87
CA GLY A 312 -1.98 3.94 -1.22
C GLY A 312 -3.47 3.96 -0.89
N GLU A 313 -4.15 5.11 -0.94
CA GLU A 313 -5.58 5.19 -0.66
C GLU A 313 -6.42 4.48 -1.74
N GLN A 314 -7.42 3.69 -1.32
CA GLN A 314 -8.34 3.00 -2.22
C GLN A 314 -9.81 3.16 -1.78
N LEU A 315 -10.68 3.54 -2.72
CA LEU A 315 -12.12 3.67 -2.50
C LEU A 315 -12.87 2.59 -3.29
N ASN A 316 -13.63 1.75 -2.60
CA ASN A 316 -14.21 0.53 -3.15
C ASN A 316 -15.74 0.59 -3.09
N TYR A 317 -16.39 0.45 -4.23
CA TYR A 317 -17.83 0.60 -4.40
C TYR A 317 -18.50 -0.71 -4.78
N GLN A 318 -19.66 -0.95 -4.18
CA GLN A 318 -20.62 -1.95 -4.62
C GLN A 318 -21.69 -1.26 -5.47
N VAL A 319 -21.82 -1.70 -6.73
CA VAL A 319 -22.81 -1.19 -7.67
C VAL A 319 -24.06 -2.06 -7.61
N PHE A 320 -25.21 -1.45 -7.39
CA PHE A 320 -26.53 -2.09 -7.31
C PHE A 320 -27.37 -1.69 -8.52
N LEU A 321 -28.08 -2.67 -9.08
CA LEU A 321 -29.08 -2.49 -10.14
C LEU A 321 -30.49 -2.39 -9.53
N PRO A 322 -31.49 -1.83 -10.26
CA PRO A 322 -32.87 -1.78 -9.79
C PRO A 322 -33.38 -3.15 -9.38
N ASN A 323 -34.05 -3.22 -8.22
CA ASN A 323 -34.69 -4.42 -7.67
C ASN A 323 -33.75 -5.61 -7.36
N ILE A 324 -32.42 -5.46 -7.49
CA ILE A 324 -31.44 -6.50 -7.13
C ILE A 324 -30.74 -6.10 -5.82
N ALA A 325 -30.96 -6.88 -4.77
CA ALA A 325 -30.38 -6.64 -3.44
C ALA A 325 -28.88 -7.01 -3.35
N LEU A 326 -28.39 -7.86 -4.25
CA LEU A 326 -26.98 -8.23 -4.36
C LEU A 326 -26.20 -7.18 -5.20
N PRO A 327 -24.92 -6.92 -4.89
CA PRO A 327 -24.10 -6.05 -5.72
C PRO A 327 -23.86 -6.69 -7.10
N ALA A 328 -24.21 -5.97 -8.15
CA ALA A 328 -24.05 -6.39 -9.54
C ALA A 328 -22.61 -6.22 -10.06
N ALA A 329 -21.88 -5.22 -9.58
CA ALA A 329 -20.48 -5.00 -9.91
C ALA A 329 -19.71 -4.43 -8.72
N THR A 330 -18.38 -4.54 -8.76
CA THR A 330 -17.46 -3.86 -7.83
C THR A 330 -16.57 -2.90 -8.61
N ALA A 331 -16.44 -1.67 -8.13
CA ALA A 331 -15.52 -0.66 -8.69
C ALA A 331 -14.50 -0.23 -7.62
N ASN A 332 -13.21 -0.32 -7.93
CA ASN A 332 -12.09 0.01 -7.05
C ASN A 332 -11.32 1.18 -7.67
N PHE A 333 -11.31 2.31 -6.95
CA PHE A 333 -10.49 3.49 -7.26
C PHE A 333 -9.24 3.45 -6.39
N GLN A 334 -8.06 3.82 -6.90
CA GLN A 334 -6.80 3.87 -6.15
C GLN A 334 -5.96 5.09 -6.51
N VAL A 335 -5.22 5.62 -5.53
CA VAL A 335 -4.06 6.49 -5.71
C VAL A 335 -2.80 5.61 -5.63
N ARG A 336 -2.24 5.22 -6.77
CA ARG A 336 -1.23 4.15 -6.86
C ARG A 336 0.16 4.57 -6.42
N ALA A 337 0.63 5.72 -6.91
CA ALA A 337 2.00 6.21 -6.71
C ALA A 337 2.10 7.71 -7.02
N HIS A 338 3.11 8.37 -6.45
CA HIS A 338 3.61 9.68 -6.87
C HIS A 338 4.99 9.44 -7.49
N SER A 339 5.18 9.78 -8.76
CA SER A 339 6.45 9.59 -9.47
C SER A 339 6.54 10.46 -10.72
N LYS A 340 7.66 10.38 -11.44
CA LYS A 340 7.84 11.06 -12.72
C LYS A 340 7.28 10.21 -13.87
N TYR A 341 6.25 10.70 -14.56
CA TYR A 341 5.55 10.03 -15.66
C TYR A 341 5.49 10.94 -16.89
N PHE A 342 5.83 10.42 -18.07
CA PHE A 342 5.82 11.18 -19.34
C PHE A 342 6.57 12.53 -19.25
N ASP A 343 7.68 12.51 -18.51
CA ASP A 343 8.51 13.66 -18.11
C ASP A 343 7.89 14.70 -17.13
N HIS A 344 6.64 14.55 -16.72
CA HIS A 344 5.98 15.35 -15.68
C HIS A 344 6.09 14.71 -14.28
N ASP A 345 6.02 15.52 -13.22
CA ASP A 345 5.75 15.02 -11.86
C ASP A 345 4.25 14.71 -11.72
N GLY A 346 3.88 13.53 -11.20
CA GLY A 346 2.50 13.06 -11.30
C GLY A 346 2.04 12.03 -10.28
N LEU A 347 0.75 12.11 -9.94
CA LEU A 347 0.01 11.06 -9.26
C LEU A 347 -0.62 10.11 -10.28
N LEU A 348 -0.41 8.81 -10.09
CA LEU A 348 -1.07 7.76 -10.85
C LEU A 348 -2.38 7.37 -10.16
N LEU A 349 -3.50 7.69 -10.80
CA LEU A 349 -4.85 7.29 -10.39
C LEU A 349 -5.31 6.11 -11.24
N THR A 350 -5.98 5.13 -10.63
CA THR A 350 -6.59 4.01 -11.38
C THR A 350 -8.00 3.71 -10.88
N LEU A 351 -8.88 3.31 -11.79
CA LEU A 351 -10.18 2.70 -11.54
C LEU A 351 -10.21 1.33 -12.22
N SER A 352 -10.58 0.27 -11.49
CA SER A 352 -10.97 -1.02 -12.06
C SER A 352 -12.41 -1.38 -11.68
N ALA A 353 -13.24 -1.77 -12.65
CA ALA A 353 -14.63 -2.15 -12.43
C ALA A 353 -14.94 -3.50 -13.07
N GLN A 354 -15.62 -4.39 -12.35
CA GLN A 354 -15.90 -5.76 -12.79
C GLN A 354 -17.30 -6.23 -12.35
N THR A 355 -18.01 -7.01 -13.19
CA THR A 355 -19.26 -7.66 -12.75
C THR A 355 -18.97 -8.66 -11.63
N SER A 356 -19.80 -8.67 -10.59
CA SER A 356 -19.72 -9.68 -9.53
C SER A 356 -20.04 -11.08 -10.07
N ASN A 357 -19.38 -12.10 -9.52
CA ASN A 357 -19.52 -13.50 -9.95
C ASN A 357 -20.97 -14.02 -9.92
N ALA A 358 -21.86 -13.37 -9.14
CA ALA A 358 -23.27 -13.73 -9.06
C ALA A 358 -24.07 -13.37 -10.34
N LEU A 359 -23.67 -12.35 -11.11
CA LEU A 359 -24.38 -11.86 -12.29
C LEU A 359 -23.57 -11.93 -13.60
N GLN A 360 -22.37 -12.52 -13.60
CA GLN A 360 -21.53 -12.69 -14.80
C GLN A 360 -22.21 -13.49 -15.93
N SER A 361 -23.23 -14.30 -15.63
CA SER A 361 -24.07 -14.97 -16.62
C SER A 361 -25.06 -14.05 -17.36
N LEU A 362 -25.28 -12.83 -16.86
CA LEU A 362 -26.21 -11.85 -17.42
C LEU A 362 -25.48 -10.67 -18.11
N PHE A 363 -24.36 -10.23 -17.54
CA PHE A 363 -23.55 -9.13 -18.07
C PHE A 363 -22.09 -9.28 -17.60
N VAL A 364 -21.12 -9.07 -18.49
CA VAL A 364 -19.69 -9.08 -18.12
C VAL A 364 -19.08 -7.73 -18.47
N ALA A 365 -18.64 -6.99 -17.46
CA ALA A 365 -17.70 -5.88 -17.57
C ALA A 365 -16.39 -6.26 -16.89
N ASN A 366 -15.27 -5.80 -17.46
CA ASN A 366 -13.95 -5.82 -16.83
C ASN A 366 -13.15 -4.62 -17.37
N ASP A 367 -13.38 -3.49 -16.73
CA ASP A 367 -13.03 -2.16 -17.21
C ASP A 367 -11.88 -1.60 -16.38
N VAL A 368 -10.88 -1.02 -17.04
CA VAL A 368 -9.77 -0.33 -16.40
C VAL A 368 -9.65 1.07 -16.98
N VAL A 369 -9.56 2.07 -16.10
CA VAL A 369 -9.29 3.47 -16.45
C VAL A 369 -8.11 3.94 -15.64
N THR A 370 -7.15 4.60 -16.29
CA THR A 370 -5.93 5.12 -15.69
C THR A 370 -5.83 6.61 -15.99
N SER A 371 -5.45 7.43 -15.01
CA SER A 371 -5.24 8.86 -15.18
C SER A 371 -3.96 9.29 -14.46
N TYR A 372 -3.10 9.99 -15.17
CA TYR A 372 -1.86 10.57 -14.66
C TYR A 372 -2.11 12.07 -14.49
N VAL A 373 -2.10 12.56 -13.25
CA VAL A 373 -2.48 13.94 -12.91
C VAL A 373 -1.33 14.70 -12.24
N ASP A 374 -1.22 16.01 -12.47
CA ASP A 374 -0.31 16.85 -11.71
C ASP A 374 -0.73 16.86 -10.21
N PRO A 375 0.22 16.70 -9.26
CA PRO A 375 -0.10 16.50 -7.84
C PRO A 375 -0.68 17.74 -7.14
N LYS A 376 -0.63 18.93 -7.74
CA LYS A 376 -1.06 20.20 -7.12
C LYS A 376 -2.43 20.64 -7.61
N THR A 377 -2.67 20.49 -8.91
CA THR A 377 -3.89 20.90 -9.62
C THR A 377 -4.88 19.77 -9.80
N LEU A 378 -4.43 18.51 -9.74
CA LEU A 378 -5.20 17.30 -10.08
C LEU A 378 -5.76 17.34 -11.51
N LEU A 379 -5.12 18.08 -12.41
CA LEU A 379 -5.42 18.08 -13.84
C LEU A 379 -4.70 16.92 -14.54
N PRO A 380 -5.37 16.17 -15.42
CA PRO A 380 -4.76 15.06 -16.13
C PRO A 380 -3.83 15.56 -17.24
N PHE A 381 -2.70 14.85 -17.41
CA PHE A 381 -1.79 15.00 -18.55
C PHE A 381 -1.67 13.73 -19.40
N HIS A 382 -2.14 12.57 -18.91
CA HIS A 382 -2.34 11.38 -19.74
C HIS A 382 -3.49 10.53 -19.16
N THR A 383 -4.36 10.01 -20.02
CA THR A 383 -5.51 9.18 -19.62
C THR A 383 -5.61 7.95 -20.52
N GLU A 384 -5.85 6.77 -19.92
CA GLU A 384 -6.04 5.50 -20.63
C GLU A 384 -7.36 4.85 -20.23
N PHE A 385 -8.04 4.24 -21.20
CA PHE A 385 -9.27 3.48 -21.05
C PHE A 385 -9.11 2.11 -21.69
N SER A 386 -9.56 1.06 -21.01
CA SER A 386 -9.74 -0.30 -21.55
C SER A 386 -11.03 -0.88 -20.97
N LEU A 387 -12.13 -0.74 -21.71
CA LEU A 387 -13.46 -1.18 -21.33
C LEU A 387 -13.81 -2.48 -22.07
N ASN A 388 -14.35 -3.47 -21.36
CA ASN A 388 -14.62 -4.82 -21.87
C ASN A 388 -16.02 -5.28 -21.46
N GLU A 389 -17.03 -4.66 -22.06
CA GLU A 389 -18.46 -4.87 -21.83
C GLU A 389 -19.01 -6.01 -22.73
N GLY A 390 -18.67 -7.25 -22.41
CA GLY A 390 -19.22 -8.47 -23.03
C GLY A 390 -18.82 -8.69 -24.49
N ARG A 391 -19.54 -8.08 -25.44
CA ARG A 391 -19.18 -8.04 -26.88
C ARG A 391 -18.55 -6.71 -27.30
N ARG A 392 -18.56 -5.70 -26.43
CA ARG A 392 -18.10 -4.35 -26.72
C ARG A 392 -16.75 -4.13 -26.04
N HIS A 393 -15.73 -3.94 -26.85
CA HIS A 393 -14.40 -3.57 -26.40
C HIS A 393 -14.11 -2.12 -26.83
N PHE A 394 -13.58 -1.32 -25.92
CA PHE A 394 -13.17 0.05 -26.19
C PHE A 394 -11.85 0.34 -25.50
N THR A 395 -10.79 0.57 -26.30
CA THR A 395 -9.49 1.02 -25.81
C THR A 395 -9.22 2.42 -26.36
N SER A 396 -8.75 3.31 -25.51
CA SER A 396 -8.36 4.67 -25.88
C SER A 396 -7.22 5.16 -24.99
N LYS A 397 -6.31 5.95 -25.56
CA LYS A 397 -5.32 6.71 -24.81
C LYS A 397 -5.33 8.15 -25.31
N LEU A 398 -5.19 9.08 -24.39
CA LEU A 398 -5.21 10.52 -24.62
C LEU A 398 -4.03 11.15 -23.88
N ALA A 399 -3.05 11.67 -24.62
CA ALA A 399 -2.09 12.61 -24.06
C ALA A 399 -2.78 13.97 -23.96
N ILE A 400 -2.73 14.61 -22.80
CA ILE A 400 -3.46 15.85 -22.50
C ILE A 400 -2.44 16.94 -22.16
N ASN A 401 -2.44 18.02 -22.93
CA ASN A 401 -1.64 19.21 -22.63
C ASN A 401 -2.56 20.33 -22.17
N GLN A 402 -2.47 20.67 -20.89
CA GLN A 402 -3.29 21.71 -20.26
C GLN A 402 -2.85 23.12 -20.68
N ASP A 403 -1.54 23.36 -20.89
CA ASP A 403 -1.01 24.69 -21.24
C ASP A 403 -1.51 25.20 -22.60
N TYR A 404 -1.61 24.29 -23.58
CA TYR A 404 -2.10 24.56 -24.94
C TYR A 404 -3.58 24.18 -25.15
N GLY A 405 -4.28 23.73 -24.10
CA GLY A 405 -5.71 23.38 -24.17
C GLY A 405 -6.05 22.29 -25.19
N THR A 406 -5.24 21.21 -25.29
CA THR A 406 -5.53 20.11 -26.24
C THR A 406 -5.24 18.73 -25.71
N ALA A 407 -6.11 17.77 -26.05
CA ALA A 407 -5.85 16.34 -25.96
C ALA A 407 -5.52 15.76 -27.34
N THR A 408 -4.70 14.72 -27.41
CA THR A 408 -4.32 14.01 -28.65
C THR A 408 -4.47 12.51 -28.45
N SER A 409 -5.17 11.84 -29.37
CA SER A 409 -5.32 10.37 -29.34
C SER A 409 -4.05 9.63 -29.76
N GLU A 410 -3.96 8.34 -29.40
CA GLU A 410 -2.92 7.42 -29.91
C GLU A 410 -2.88 7.31 -31.46
N LYS A 411 -3.92 7.77 -32.17
CA LYS A 411 -3.97 7.83 -33.64
C LYS A 411 -3.57 9.19 -34.21
N GLY A 412 -3.28 10.18 -33.36
CA GLY A 412 -3.01 11.57 -33.74
C GLY A 412 -4.25 12.46 -33.86
N ASP A 413 -5.44 12.00 -33.45
CA ASP A 413 -6.65 12.84 -33.46
C ASP A 413 -6.50 13.96 -32.41
N ARG A 414 -6.42 15.21 -32.85
CA ARG A 414 -6.34 16.40 -31.97
C ARG A 414 -7.74 16.85 -31.55
N ILE A 415 -7.93 17.04 -30.25
CA ILE A 415 -9.18 17.48 -29.61
C ILE A 415 -8.87 18.78 -28.86
N GLU A 416 -9.59 19.85 -29.17
CA GLU A 416 -9.52 21.11 -28.43
C GLU A 416 -10.33 21.01 -27.14
N ILE A 417 -9.76 21.48 -26.02
CA ILE A 417 -10.35 21.43 -24.68
C ILE A 417 -10.07 22.75 -23.94
N PRO A 418 -10.97 23.24 -23.08
CA PRO A 418 -10.63 24.32 -22.16
C PRO A 418 -9.42 23.97 -21.29
N VAL A 419 -8.57 24.95 -21.00
CA VAL A 419 -7.53 24.82 -19.95
C VAL A 419 -8.22 24.51 -18.62
N GLY A 420 -7.73 23.52 -17.87
CA GLY A 420 -8.40 23.06 -16.65
C GLY A 420 -9.48 22.00 -16.90
N THR A 421 -9.42 21.28 -18.02
CA THR A 421 -10.33 20.15 -18.30
C THR A 421 -9.87 18.91 -17.54
N HIS A 422 -10.74 18.36 -16.70
CA HIS A 422 -10.54 17.06 -16.06
C HIS A 422 -11.02 15.90 -16.96
N ASP A 423 -10.55 14.69 -16.67
CA ASP A 423 -11.21 13.44 -17.07
C ASP A 423 -12.11 12.94 -15.91
N TYR A 424 -12.78 11.80 -16.08
CA TYR A 424 -13.66 11.24 -15.05
C TYR A 424 -12.97 10.93 -13.71
N LEU A 425 -11.69 10.53 -13.74
CA LEU A 425 -10.98 9.96 -12.59
C LEU A 425 -10.25 11.04 -11.80
N SER A 426 -9.58 11.94 -12.52
CA SER A 426 -9.07 13.21 -11.99
C SER A 426 -10.19 14.05 -11.37
N PHE A 427 -11.36 14.19 -12.01
CA PHE A 427 -12.52 14.86 -11.41
C PHE A 427 -12.98 14.18 -10.11
N PHE A 428 -13.09 12.85 -10.09
CA PHE A 428 -13.54 12.10 -8.92
C PHE A 428 -12.67 12.34 -7.67
N TYR A 429 -11.37 12.52 -7.84
CA TYR A 429 -10.46 12.93 -6.76
C TYR A 429 -10.46 14.45 -6.50
N ALA A 430 -10.49 15.29 -7.55
CA ALA A 430 -10.52 16.76 -7.42
C ALA A 430 -11.79 17.27 -6.71
N LEU A 431 -12.93 16.60 -6.86
CA LEU A 431 -14.17 16.88 -6.15
C LEU A 431 -13.99 16.95 -4.62
N ARG A 432 -12.95 16.30 -4.07
CA ARG A 432 -12.61 16.26 -2.65
C ARG A 432 -11.93 17.53 -2.15
N THR A 433 -11.28 18.30 -3.03
CA THR A 433 -10.67 19.60 -2.68
C THR A 433 -11.69 20.75 -2.78
N PHE A 434 -12.83 20.52 -3.44
CA PHE A 434 -13.84 21.55 -3.65
C PHE A 434 -14.58 21.91 -2.36
N SER A 435 -14.85 23.20 -2.18
CA SER A 435 -15.76 23.68 -1.14
C SER A 435 -17.20 23.35 -1.56
N LEU A 436 -17.86 22.46 -0.80
CA LEU A 436 -19.21 21.96 -1.06
C LEU A 436 -20.25 22.46 -0.03
N ALA A 437 -20.03 23.60 0.61
CA ALA A 437 -20.97 24.17 1.58
C ALA A 437 -22.31 24.56 0.91
N PRO A 438 -23.46 23.94 1.22
CA PRO A 438 -24.72 24.26 0.53
C PRO A 438 -25.30 25.62 0.96
N PRO A 439 -25.97 26.37 0.07
CA PRO A 439 -26.11 26.12 -1.36
C PRO A 439 -24.94 26.74 -2.15
N ARG A 440 -24.07 25.90 -2.72
CA ARG A 440 -22.95 26.35 -3.58
C ARG A 440 -22.99 25.64 -4.92
N ARG A 441 -22.84 26.40 -6.00
CA ARG A 441 -22.69 25.88 -7.36
C ARG A 441 -21.31 26.24 -7.89
N SER A 442 -20.63 25.26 -8.45
CA SER A 442 -19.37 25.38 -9.19
C SER A 442 -19.57 24.88 -10.62
N ALA A 443 -18.65 25.20 -11.52
CA ALA A 443 -18.56 24.62 -12.85
C ALA A 443 -17.09 24.27 -13.16
N ILE A 444 -16.87 23.17 -13.86
CA ILE A 444 -15.56 22.76 -14.40
C ILE A 444 -15.74 22.31 -15.85
N SER A 445 -14.64 22.18 -16.61
CA SER A 445 -14.68 21.41 -17.85
C SER A 445 -14.30 19.95 -17.59
N ILE A 446 -14.97 19.02 -18.27
CA ILE A 446 -14.71 17.58 -18.22
C ILE A 446 -14.72 16.97 -19.62
N LEU A 447 -13.78 16.08 -19.91
CA LEU A 447 -13.65 15.40 -21.20
C LEU A 447 -14.52 14.13 -21.24
N VAL A 448 -15.68 14.24 -21.89
CA VAL A 448 -16.69 13.18 -21.98
C VAL A 448 -16.74 12.64 -23.41
N ASN A 449 -16.29 11.40 -23.61
CA ASN A 449 -16.28 10.72 -24.91
C ASN A 449 -15.61 11.55 -26.02
N ASN A 450 -14.38 12.01 -25.74
CA ASN A 450 -13.56 12.86 -26.61
C ASN A 450 -14.18 14.23 -26.95
N LYS A 451 -15.11 14.74 -26.13
CA LYS A 451 -15.66 16.09 -26.23
C LYS A 451 -15.61 16.80 -24.87
N PRO A 452 -15.06 18.02 -24.76
CA PRO A 452 -15.18 18.81 -23.54
C PRO A 452 -16.65 19.16 -23.29
N LYS A 453 -17.05 19.16 -22.01
CA LYS A 453 -18.37 19.59 -21.53
C LYS A 453 -18.23 20.40 -20.26
N THR A 454 -19.16 21.30 -20.01
CA THR A 454 -19.28 22.00 -18.74
C THR A 454 -20.02 21.12 -17.75
N LEU A 455 -19.34 20.70 -16.67
CA LEU A 455 -19.97 19.99 -15.56
C LEU A 455 -20.32 20.98 -14.44
N PHE A 456 -21.61 21.21 -14.25
CA PHE A 456 -22.13 21.98 -13.12
C PHE A 456 -22.25 21.08 -11.89
N ILE A 457 -21.66 21.54 -10.78
CA ILE A 457 -21.61 20.82 -9.51
C ILE A 457 -22.39 21.66 -8.51
N SER A 458 -23.57 21.19 -8.09
CA SER A 458 -24.44 21.95 -7.17
C SER A 458 -24.59 21.21 -5.84
N ALA A 459 -24.04 21.76 -4.76
CA ALA A 459 -24.23 21.26 -3.41
C ALA A 459 -25.62 21.64 -2.90
N LEU A 460 -26.47 20.65 -2.69
CA LEU A 460 -27.91 20.81 -2.47
C LEU A 460 -28.25 20.97 -0.98
N ARG A 461 -27.86 19.99 -0.16
CA ARG A 461 -28.17 19.93 1.28
C ARG A 461 -27.22 19.00 2.01
N LYS A 462 -27.21 19.11 3.34
CA LYS A 462 -26.60 18.12 4.24
C LYS A 462 -27.68 17.15 4.73
N GLU A 463 -27.38 15.85 4.70
CA GLU A 463 -28.26 14.80 5.22
C GLU A 463 -27.44 13.59 5.72
N ASN A 464 -28.02 12.82 6.64
CA ASN A 464 -27.44 11.56 7.08
C ASN A 464 -27.84 10.43 6.13
N ILE A 465 -26.87 9.75 5.53
CA ILE A 465 -27.13 8.57 4.68
C ILE A 465 -26.72 7.27 5.37
N GLN A 466 -27.43 6.19 5.04
CA GLN A 466 -27.07 4.84 5.45
C GLN A 466 -26.16 4.17 4.40
N LEU A 467 -24.99 3.69 4.85
CA LEU A 467 -24.07 2.81 4.13
C LEU A 467 -23.85 1.54 4.96
N GLY A 468 -24.41 0.41 4.51
CA GLY A 468 -24.41 -0.83 5.29
C GLY A 468 -25.04 -0.61 6.68
N SER A 469 -24.28 -0.87 7.74
CA SER A 469 -24.68 -0.61 9.13
C SER A 469 -24.38 0.81 9.63
N GLN A 470 -23.64 1.63 8.89
CA GLN A 470 -23.23 2.97 9.33
C GLN A 470 -24.17 4.08 8.83
N THR A 471 -24.53 5.00 9.72
CA THR A 471 -25.18 6.27 9.39
C THR A 471 -24.12 7.37 9.34
N ILE A 472 -24.00 8.10 8.23
CA ILE A 472 -22.88 9.03 7.99
C ILE A 472 -23.41 10.38 7.48
N PRO A 473 -22.96 11.52 8.05
CA PRO A 473 -23.33 12.85 7.54
C PRO A 473 -22.66 13.13 6.20
N ALA A 474 -23.48 13.50 5.22
CA ALA A 474 -23.05 13.73 3.85
C ALA A 474 -23.67 15.00 3.25
N ILE A 475 -22.95 15.62 2.33
CA ILE A 475 -23.43 16.66 1.45
C ILE A 475 -23.93 16.00 0.18
N GLN A 476 -25.23 16.11 -0.11
CA GLN A 476 -25.78 15.71 -1.40
C GLN A 476 -25.43 16.76 -2.46
N ILE A 477 -24.87 16.32 -3.58
CA ILE A 477 -24.61 17.16 -4.76
C ILE A 477 -25.37 16.63 -5.99
N SER A 478 -25.75 17.51 -6.90
CA SER A 478 -26.11 17.15 -8.28
C SER A 478 -24.99 17.52 -9.26
N LEU A 479 -24.85 16.68 -10.29
CA LEU A 479 -23.92 16.87 -11.39
C LEU A 479 -24.75 16.95 -12.68
N THR A 480 -24.70 18.08 -13.39
CA THR A 480 -25.44 18.29 -14.65
C THR A 480 -24.52 18.85 -15.73
N THR A 481 -24.75 18.50 -16.99
CA THR A 481 -23.95 18.97 -18.13
C THR A 481 -24.55 20.23 -18.76
N ASP A 482 -23.89 20.75 -19.79
CA ASP A 482 -24.37 21.74 -20.75
C ASP A 482 -25.15 21.12 -21.94
N ASP A 483 -25.54 19.83 -21.86
CA ASP A 483 -26.43 19.21 -22.84
C ASP A 483 -27.85 19.80 -22.78
N ALA A 484 -28.58 19.70 -23.89
CA ALA A 484 -30.00 20.08 -23.96
C ALA A 484 -30.88 19.34 -22.92
N GLU A 485 -30.50 18.10 -22.59
CA GLU A 485 -31.04 17.34 -21.44
C GLU A 485 -30.01 17.30 -20.31
N SER A 486 -29.66 18.46 -19.74
CA SER A 486 -28.56 18.65 -18.78
C SER A 486 -28.55 17.70 -17.57
N ASP A 487 -29.71 17.21 -17.13
CA ASP A 487 -29.88 16.25 -16.02
C ASP A 487 -30.39 14.87 -16.48
N LYS A 488 -30.22 14.50 -17.75
CA LYS A 488 -30.69 13.23 -18.37
C LYS A 488 -30.41 11.99 -17.52
N TYR A 489 -29.19 11.92 -16.98
CA TYR A 489 -28.68 10.80 -16.21
C TYR A 489 -28.94 10.94 -14.69
N GLN A 490 -29.58 12.03 -14.25
CA GLN A 490 -29.89 12.35 -12.85
C GLN A 490 -28.71 12.07 -11.90
N LEU A 491 -27.50 12.50 -12.30
CA LEU A 491 -26.28 12.19 -11.57
C LEU A 491 -26.32 12.89 -10.20
N ARG A 492 -26.28 12.11 -9.13
CA ARG A 492 -26.14 12.59 -7.76
C ARG A 492 -24.98 11.90 -7.08
N ALA A 493 -24.31 12.62 -6.20
CA ALA A 493 -23.34 12.04 -5.30
C ALA A 493 -23.58 12.54 -3.87
N TRP A 494 -23.13 11.77 -2.89
CA TRP A 494 -23.13 12.13 -1.49
C TRP A 494 -21.69 12.10 -1.00
N ILE A 495 -21.20 13.24 -0.53
CA ILE A 495 -19.79 13.45 -0.17
C ILE A 495 -19.70 13.63 1.35
N SER A 496 -18.75 12.97 2.04
CA SER A 496 -18.68 13.05 3.51
C SER A 496 -18.53 14.50 4.01
N ASP A 497 -19.28 14.85 5.06
CA ASP A 497 -19.21 16.17 5.69
C ASP A 497 -18.02 16.30 6.67
N ASP A 498 -16.92 15.59 6.38
CA ASP A 498 -15.65 15.64 7.11
C ASP A 498 -14.51 16.16 6.21
N SER A 499 -13.30 16.30 6.75
CA SER A 499 -12.13 16.82 6.02
C SER A 499 -11.68 15.96 4.83
N ARG A 500 -12.10 14.68 4.76
CA ARG A 500 -11.65 13.71 3.75
C ARG A 500 -12.49 13.80 2.46
N ARG A 501 -13.71 14.35 2.57
CA ARG A 501 -14.66 14.55 1.46
C ARG A 501 -14.84 13.30 0.59
N LEU A 502 -14.93 12.14 1.22
CA LEU A 502 -15.08 10.85 0.56
C LEU A 502 -16.38 10.82 -0.26
N PRO A 503 -16.36 10.44 -1.54
CA PRO A 503 -17.59 10.09 -2.26
C PRO A 503 -18.19 8.82 -1.65
N LEU A 504 -19.25 8.98 -0.86
CA LEU A 504 -19.88 7.90 -0.09
C LEU A 504 -20.90 7.09 -0.93
N ARG A 505 -21.64 7.78 -1.79
CA ARG A 505 -22.62 7.17 -2.70
C ARG A 505 -22.67 7.95 -4.01
N LEU A 506 -22.81 7.24 -5.13
CA LEU A 506 -23.10 7.77 -6.45
C LEU A 506 -24.41 7.16 -6.95
N THR A 507 -25.26 7.91 -7.66
CA THR A 507 -26.43 7.37 -8.37
C THR A 507 -26.56 7.96 -9.76
N ALA A 508 -27.04 7.15 -10.70
CA ALA A 508 -27.33 7.55 -12.06
C ALA A 508 -28.56 6.80 -12.60
N VAL A 509 -29.35 7.44 -13.47
CA VAL A 509 -30.36 6.78 -14.29
C VAL A 509 -29.72 6.36 -15.60
N THR A 510 -29.76 5.05 -15.90
CA THR A 510 -29.19 4.45 -17.10
C THR A 510 -30.29 3.78 -17.95
N GLN A 511 -29.92 3.20 -19.09
CA GLN A 511 -30.82 2.34 -19.87
C GLN A 511 -31.25 1.07 -19.10
N LEU A 512 -30.50 0.68 -18.07
CA LEU A 512 -30.85 -0.41 -17.14
C LEU A 512 -31.69 0.09 -15.94
N GLY A 513 -32.10 1.36 -15.92
CA GLY A 513 -32.79 2.02 -14.81
C GLY A 513 -31.83 2.70 -13.81
N PRO A 514 -32.32 3.08 -12.62
CA PRO A 514 -31.54 3.76 -11.58
C PRO A 514 -30.49 2.83 -10.94
N ILE A 515 -29.21 3.09 -11.21
CA ILE A 515 -28.08 2.42 -10.58
C ILE A 515 -27.59 3.21 -9.36
N ARG A 516 -27.02 2.49 -8.39
CA ARG A 516 -26.45 3.06 -7.16
C ARG A 516 -25.09 2.43 -6.88
N ALA A 517 -24.03 3.21 -6.76
CA ALA A 517 -22.72 2.75 -6.29
C ALA A 517 -22.47 3.26 -4.87
N ASP A 518 -22.39 2.35 -3.90
CA ASP A 518 -22.17 2.65 -2.48
C ASP A 518 -20.73 2.31 -2.09
N LEU A 519 -20.04 3.23 -1.39
CA LEU A 519 -18.73 2.98 -0.81
C LEU A 519 -18.86 1.86 0.23
N ALA A 520 -18.32 0.68 -0.09
CA ALA A 520 -18.61 -0.57 0.60
C ALA A 520 -18.05 -0.61 2.03
N ILE A 521 -16.89 0.02 2.24
CA ILE A 521 -16.25 0.22 3.53
C ILE A 521 -15.73 1.67 3.55
N VAL A 522 -16.20 2.46 4.50
CA VAL A 522 -15.66 3.79 4.75
C VAL A 522 -14.35 3.64 5.54
N PRO A 523 -13.22 4.19 5.08
CA PRO A 523 -11.97 4.17 5.84
C PRO A 523 -12.18 4.73 7.26
N VAL A 524 -11.69 4.03 8.29
CA VAL A 524 -11.94 4.40 9.70
C VAL A 524 -10.89 5.38 10.24
N THR A 525 -9.73 5.45 9.59
CA THR A 525 -8.61 6.32 9.96
C THR A 525 -8.93 7.80 9.70
N ARG A 526 -8.55 8.68 10.63
CA ARG A 526 -8.26 10.08 10.31
C ARG A 526 -6.89 10.09 9.62
N GLN A 527 -6.83 10.61 8.39
CA GLN A 527 -5.59 10.85 7.65
C GLN A 527 -4.88 12.11 8.17
#